data_AF-A0A382S9X2-F1
#
_entry.id   AF-A0A382S9X2-F1
#
_cell.length_a   1.000
_cell.length_b   1.000
_cell.length_c   1.000
_cell.angle_alpha   90.00
_cell.angle_beta   90.00
_cell.angle_gamma   90.00
#
_symmetry.space_group_name_H-M   'P 1'
#
loop_
_entity.id
_entity.type
_entity.pdbx_description
1 polymer ?
#
loop_
_entity_poly.entity_id
_entity_poly.type
_entity_poly.pdbx_seq_one_letter_code
_entity_poly.pdbx_strand_id
1 'polypeptide(L)'
;KVKRELEAGFFQWVSMSLPASITIQSGLNTPRYPSLKGIMGAKKKDINVVTAKVCDVKQSAKKVYVPQSDKQTVMIEGSVDQIVDKLVEAFRNEIKVI
;
A
#
# COMPACT_ATOMS: atom_id res chain seq x y z
N LYS A 1 25.72 0.87 0.84
CA LYS A 1 24.90 2.01 0.38
C LYS A 1 23.50 1.51 0.09
N VAL A 2 22.47 2.26 0.42
CA VAL A 2 21.05 1.90 0.23
C VAL A 2 20.42 2.93 -0.70
N LYS A 3 19.58 2.48 -1.63
CA LYS A 3 18.79 3.36 -2.50
C LYS A 3 17.47 3.66 -1.80
N ARG A 4 17.27 4.92 -1.40
CA ARG A 4 16.04 5.42 -0.78
C ARG A 4 15.17 6.08 -1.84
N GLU A 5 13.91 5.71 -1.90
CA GLU A 5 12.89 6.34 -2.75
C GLU A 5 12.35 7.61 -2.09
N LEU A 6 12.10 8.62 -2.91
CA LEU A 6 11.49 9.90 -2.56
C LEU A 6 10.27 10.13 -3.45
N GLU A 7 9.46 11.12 -3.11
CA GLU A 7 8.30 11.54 -3.90
C GLU A 7 8.70 11.91 -5.34
N ALA A 8 7.73 11.90 -6.25
CA ALA A 8 7.94 12.22 -7.67
C ALA A 8 9.01 11.37 -8.39
N GLY A 9 9.27 10.15 -7.90
CA GLY A 9 10.18 9.19 -8.55
C GLY A 9 11.67 9.49 -8.36
N PHE A 10 12.01 10.38 -7.43
CA PHE A 10 13.41 10.68 -7.10
C PHE A 10 14.04 9.59 -6.23
N PHE A 11 15.36 9.45 -6.33
CA PHE A 11 16.11 8.48 -5.54
C PHE A 11 17.37 9.08 -4.92
N GLN A 12 17.67 8.65 -3.70
CA GLN A 12 18.85 9.08 -2.95
C GLN A 12 19.70 7.88 -2.54
N TRP A 13 21.02 7.99 -2.70
CA TRP A 13 21.97 7.02 -2.16
C TRP A 13 22.36 7.39 -0.74
N VAL A 14 22.12 6.50 0.21
CA VAL A 14 22.44 6.69 1.64
C VAL A 14 23.52 5.70 2.08
N SER A 15 24.51 6.19 2.82
CA SER A 15 25.53 5.37 3.49
C SER A 15 25.28 5.44 5.00
N MET A 16 25.37 4.30 5.67
CA MET A 16 25.17 4.19 7.12
C MET A 16 26.14 3.15 7.69
N SER A 17 26.61 3.37 8.91
CA SER A 17 27.40 2.41 9.67
C SER A 17 26.50 1.35 10.29
N LEU A 18 26.98 0.11 10.40
CA LEU A 18 26.27 -0.97 11.08
C LEU A 18 26.51 -0.90 12.61
N PRO A 19 25.54 -1.31 13.45
CA PRO A 19 24.22 -1.85 13.09
C PRO A 19 23.22 -0.76 12.68
N ALA A 20 22.40 -1.05 11.67
CA ALA A 20 21.38 -0.13 11.17
C ALA A 20 20.02 -0.83 11.04
N SER A 21 18.95 -0.08 11.29
CA SER A 21 17.57 -0.52 11.08
C SER A 21 17.00 0.16 9.84
N ILE A 22 16.37 -0.63 8.96
CA ILE A 22 15.89 -0.15 7.66
C ILE A 22 14.50 -0.73 7.44
N THR A 23 13.58 0.12 7.00
CA THR A 23 12.28 -0.31 6.47
C THR A 23 12.36 -0.47 4.95
N ILE A 24 11.66 -1.47 4.41
CA ILE A 24 11.61 -1.73 2.98
C ILE A 24 10.26 -1.31 2.41
N GLN A 25 10.27 -0.72 1.22
CA GLN A 25 9.06 -0.37 0.48
C GLN A 25 8.58 -1.56 -0.36
N SER A 26 7.27 -1.68 -0.53
CA SER A 26 6.68 -2.65 -1.47
C SER A 26 7.14 -2.37 -2.90
N GLY A 27 7.30 -3.43 -3.70
CA GLY A 27 7.76 -3.30 -5.10
C GLY A 27 9.29 -3.23 -5.28
N LEU A 28 10.07 -3.16 -4.19
CA LEU A 28 11.54 -3.23 -4.26
C LEU A 28 12.03 -4.53 -4.91
N ASN A 29 11.34 -5.65 -4.66
CA ASN A 29 11.61 -6.94 -5.26
C ASN A 29 10.31 -7.74 -5.43
N THR A 30 10.39 -8.83 -6.19
CA THR A 30 9.32 -9.82 -6.30
C THR A 30 9.56 -10.94 -5.29
N PRO A 31 8.69 -11.12 -4.28
CA PRO A 31 8.83 -12.22 -3.34
C PRO A 31 8.82 -13.57 -4.06
N ARG A 32 9.80 -14.42 -3.77
CA ARG A 32 9.88 -15.75 -4.38
C ARG A 32 8.83 -16.69 -3.78
N TYR A 33 8.29 -17.58 -4.60
CA TYR A 33 7.49 -18.69 -4.11
C TYR A 33 8.37 -19.71 -3.37
N PRO A 34 7.94 -20.21 -2.20
CA PRO A 34 8.65 -21.27 -1.50
C PRO A 34 8.46 -22.62 -2.22
N SER A 35 9.46 -23.49 -2.13
CA SER A 35 9.33 -24.88 -2.59
C SER A 35 8.60 -25.75 -1.56
N LEU A 36 8.00 -26.86 -1.98
CA LEU A 36 7.32 -27.82 -1.08
C LEU A 36 8.22 -28.27 0.07
N LYS A 37 9.47 -28.63 -0.22
CA LYS A 37 10.48 -28.99 0.79
C LYS A 37 10.75 -27.84 1.77
N GLY A 38 10.78 -26.60 1.27
CA GLY A 38 10.95 -25.39 2.09
C GLY A 38 9.78 -25.18 3.05
N ILE A 39 8.54 -25.38 2.58
CA ILE A 39 7.33 -25.29 3.42
C ILE A 39 7.36 -26.38 4.50
N MET A 40 7.63 -27.64 4.14
CA MET A 40 7.69 -28.75 5.09
C MET A 40 8.81 -28.56 6.13
N GLY A 41 9.95 -28.02 5.72
CA GLY A 41 11.07 -27.71 6.63
C GLY A 41 10.74 -26.56 7.57
N ALA A 42 10.09 -25.50 7.08
CA ALA A 42 9.67 -24.37 7.91
C ALA A 42 8.63 -24.77 8.95
N LYS A 43 7.69 -25.66 8.60
CA LYS A 43 6.68 -26.19 9.53
C LYS A 43 7.29 -26.90 10.75
N LYS A 44 8.47 -27.51 10.60
CA LYS A 44 9.17 -28.23 11.67
C LYS A 44 10.04 -27.34 12.56
N LYS A 45 10.21 -26.05 12.22
CA LYS A 45 11.02 -25.14 13.03
C LYS A 45 10.23 -24.66 14.23
N ASP A 46 10.86 -24.66 15.39
CA ASP A 46 10.26 -24.13 16.61
C ASP A 46 10.08 -22.62 16.51
N ILE A 47 8.89 -22.15 16.91
CA ILE A 47 8.56 -20.74 16.97
C ILE A 47 8.74 -20.29 18.42
N ASN A 48 9.79 -19.51 18.66
CA ASN A 48 10.06 -18.93 19.97
C ASN A 48 9.06 -17.79 20.24
N VAL A 49 8.03 -18.06 21.03
CA VAL A 49 7.07 -17.05 21.47
C VAL A 49 7.65 -16.31 22.67
N VAL A 50 7.92 -15.02 22.50
CA VAL A 50 8.43 -14.15 23.56
C VAL A 50 7.32 -13.20 23.99
N THR A 51 6.94 -13.24 25.27
CA THR A 51 6.01 -12.27 25.84
C THR A 51 6.71 -10.93 26.02
N ALA A 52 6.20 -9.88 25.36
CA ALA A 52 6.73 -8.54 25.52
C ALA A 52 6.48 -8.02 26.95
N LYS A 53 7.47 -7.33 27.53
CA LYS A 53 7.25 -6.55 28.76
C LYS A 53 6.36 -5.36 28.43
N VAL A 54 5.34 -5.13 29.26
CA VAL A 54 4.46 -3.97 29.13
C VAL A 54 5.31 -2.71 29.33
N CYS A 55 5.27 -1.81 28.35
CA CYS A 55 5.85 -0.48 28.43
C CYS A 55 4.72 0.52 28.70
N ASP A 56 5.02 1.64 29.36
CA ASP A 56 4.02 2.67 29.64
C ASP A 56 3.39 3.20 28.34
N VAL A 57 2.09 2.96 28.18
CA VAL A 57 1.33 3.36 27.00
C VAL A 57 1.04 4.86 27.07
N LYS A 58 1.72 5.64 26.22
CA LYS A 58 1.58 7.11 26.18
C LYS A 58 0.48 7.63 25.25
N GLN A 59 -0.18 6.76 24.50
CA GLN A 59 -1.18 7.13 23.49
C GLN A 59 -2.38 6.19 23.55
N SER A 60 -3.58 6.73 23.41
CA SER A 60 -4.84 5.96 23.35
C SER A 60 -5.70 6.41 22.18
N ALA A 61 -6.43 5.46 21.58
CA ALA A 61 -7.37 5.74 20.51
C ALA A 61 -8.70 6.22 21.12
N LYS A 62 -9.15 7.43 20.76
CA LYS A 62 -10.39 8.03 21.31
C LYS A 62 -11.65 7.55 20.57
N LYS A 63 -11.59 7.41 19.26
CA LYS A 63 -12.73 7.01 18.41
C LYS A 63 -12.21 6.42 17.10
N VAL A 64 -12.86 5.36 16.63
CA VAL A 64 -12.65 4.79 15.30
C VAL A 64 -14.01 4.77 14.62
N TYR A 65 -14.08 5.21 13.36
CA TYR A 65 -15.30 5.16 12.57
C TYR A 65 -14.95 4.89 11.11
N VAL A 66 -15.91 4.32 10.38
CA VAL A 66 -15.78 4.11 8.94
C VAL A 66 -16.18 5.41 8.23
N PRO A 67 -15.37 5.95 7.31
CA PRO A 67 -15.75 7.13 6.56
C PRO A 67 -16.98 6.81 5.69
N GLN A 68 -18.04 7.60 5.82
CA GLN A 68 -19.18 7.53 4.90
C GLN A 68 -18.81 8.31 3.63
N SER A 69 -18.84 7.63 2.49
CA SER A 69 -18.51 8.21 1.19
C SER A 69 -19.80 8.44 0.42
N ASP A 70 -20.17 9.70 0.20
CA ASP A 70 -21.26 10.08 -0.69
C ASP A 70 -20.78 10.03 -2.14
N LYS A 71 -20.52 8.82 -2.67
CA LYS A 71 -20.16 8.67 -4.08
C LYS A 71 -21.40 8.88 -4.94
N GLN A 72 -21.54 10.07 -5.52
CA GLN A 72 -22.43 10.27 -6.66
C GLN A 72 -21.90 9.41 -7.82
N THR A 73 -22.59 8.32 -8.11
CA THR A 73 -22.23 7.41 -9.21
C THR A 73 -23.27 7.62 -10.31
N VAL A 74 -22.82 8.09 -11.48
CA VAL A 74 -23.67 8.22 -12.67
C VAL A 74 -23.38 7.02 -13.56
N MET A 75 -24.39 6.17 -13.76
CA MET A 75 -24.30 5.04 -14.69
C MET A 75 -24.60 5.54 -16.10
N ILE A 76 -23.63 5.38 -17.01
CA ILE A 76 -23.77 5.79 -18.41
C ILE A 76 -24.06 4.54 -19.24
N GLU A 77 -25.26 4.46 -19.80
CA GLU A 77 -25.69 3.35 -20.65
C GLU A 77 -25.82 3.79 -22.12
N GLY A 78 -25.56 2.86 -23.06
CA GLY A 78 -25.64 3.09 -24.50
C GLY A 78 -24.70 2.20 -25.32
N SER A 79 -24.57 2.50 -26.61
CA SER A 79 -23.50 1.95 -27.45
C SER A 79 -22.14 2.56 -27.08
N VAL A 80 -21.04 1.96 -27.55
CA VAL A 80 -19.68 2.44 -27.27
C VAL A 80 -19.53 3.94 -27.59
N ASP A 81 -20.00 4.38 -28.76
CA ASP A 81 -19.88 5.77 -29.18
C ASP A 81 -20.67 6.73 -28.27
N GLN A 82 -21.88 6.34 -27.86
CA GLN A 82 -22.73 7.14 -26.96
C GLN A 82 -22.13 7.24 -25.55
N ILE A 83 -21.47 6.17 -25.08
CA ILE A 83 -20.80 6.18 -23.78
C ILE A 83 -19.61 7.14 -23.81
N VAL A 84 -18.82 7.13 -24.89
CA VAL A 84 -17.67 8.05 -25.04
C VAL A 84 -18.14 9.50 -25.07
N ASP A 85 -19.18 9.82 -25.84
CA ASP A 85 -19.70 11.20 -25.92
C ASP A 85 -20.22 11.69 -24.56
N LYS A 86 -21.03 10.89 -23.87
CA LYS A 86 -21.55 11.23 -22.53
C LYS A 86 -20.43 11.36 -21.49
N LEU A 87 -19.38 10.55 -21.59
CA LEU A 87 -18.22 10.63 -20.70
C LEU A 87 -17.44 11.93 -20.91
N VAL A 88 -17.21 12.31 -22.18
CA VAL A 88 -16.52 13.56 -22.52
C VAL A 88 -17.34 14.77 -22.07
N GLU A 89 -18.66 14.73 -22.25
CA GLU A 89 -19.56 15.80 -21.78
C GLU A 89 -19.52 15.94 -20.25
N ALA A 90 -19.61 14.83 -19.51
CA ALA A 90 -19.54 14.85 -18.05
C ALA A 90 -18.20 15.41 -17.54
N PHE A 91 -17.07 15.01 -18.14
CA PHE A 91 -15.75 15.50 -17.74
C PHE A 91 -15.52 16.98 -18.06
N ARG A 92 -16.06 17.49 -19.17
CA ARG A 92 -15.93 18.89 -19.55
C ARG A 92 -16.86 19.80 -18.75
N ASN A 93 -18.13 19.42 -18.59
CA ASN A 93 -19.17 20.31 -18.06
C ASN A 93 -19.34 20.18 -16.54
N GLU A 94 -19.35 18.96 -16.01
CA GLU A 94 -19.65 18.71 -14.60
C GLU A 94 -18.38 18.74 -13.74
N ILE A 95 -17.34 18.00 -14.15
CA ILE A 95 -16.12 17.83 -13.36
C ILE A 95 -15.05 18.88 -13.70
N LYS A 96 -15.13 19.52 -14.88
CA LYS A 96 -14.20 20.56 -15.37
C LYS A 96 -12.72 20.15 -15.28
N VAL A 97 -12.43 18.91 -15.62
CA VAL A 97 -11.05 18.36 -15.59
C VAL A 97 -10.38 18.47 -16.96
N ILE A 98 -11.17 18.69 -18.01
CA ILE A 98 -10.76 18.81 -19.43
C ILE A 98 -11.35 20.10 -20.01
#